data_AF-A0A4V2B1P2-F1
#
_entry.id   AF-A0A4V2B1P2-F1
#
_cell.length_a   1.000
_cell.length_b   1.000
_cell.length_c   1.000
_cell.angle_alpha   90.00
_cell.angle_beta   90.00
_cell.angle_gamma   90.00
#
_symmetry.space_group_name_H-M   'P 1'
#
loop_
_entity.id
_entity.type
_entity.pdbx_description
1 polymer ?
#
loop_
_entity_poly.entity_id
_entity_poly.type
_entity_poly.pdbx_seq_one_letter_code
_entity_poly.pdbx_strand_id
1 'polypeptide(L)'
;GASTHYIPRQVPALPTFKIQKFISQMLVEKGLDYRTGVIHTMDYRFWEFDDKFKAQLYEERSLAIDMETATLFVVGFVSKVPIGALLLVSDLPLKRGGIKTKKTATSVFKEYTDLHLEMGIKAMSEIADRGEHIRHYRW
;
A
#
# COMPACT_ATOMS: atom_id res chain seq x y z
N GLY A 1 -13.01 -7.06 -2.55
CA GLY A 1 -11.77 -6.95 -3.35
C GLY A 1 -11.52 -8.23 -4.13
N ALA A 2 -10.87 -8.12 -5.29
CA ALA A 2 -10.76 -9.20 -6.28
C ALA A 2 -9.79 -10.35 -5.91
N SER A 3 -8.98 -10.20 -4.85
CA SER A 3 -8.01 -11.21 -4.40
C SER A 3 -8.62 -12.61 -4.18
N THR A 4 -9.88 -12.68 -3.74
CA THR A 4 -10.57 -13.94 -3.44
C THR A 4 -10.86 -14.82 -4.66
N HIS A 5 -10.73 -14.27 -5.88
CA HIS A 5 -10.83 -15.05 -7.12
C HIS A 5 -9.57 -15.86 -7.43
N TYR A 6 -8.45 -15.57 -6.77
CA TYR A 6 -7.14 -16.18 -7.05
C TYR A 6 -6.69 -17.17 -5.97
N ILE A 7 -7.09 -16.95 -4.71
CA ILE A 7 -6.62 -17.76 -3.57
C ILE A 7 -7.67 -17.76 -2.44
N PRO A 8 -7.73 -18.81 -1.57
CA PRO A 8 -8.62 -18.82 -0.42
C PRO A 8 -8.39 -17.64 0.54
N ARG A 9 -9.46 -17.13 1.15
CA ARG A 9 -9.45 -15.95 2.04
C ARG A 9 -8.54 -16.09 3.27
N GLN A 10 -8.22 -17.33 3.67
CA GLN A 10 -7.32 -17.63 4.78
C GLN A 10 -5.87 -17.30 4.45
N VAL A 11 -5.52 -17.19 3.16
CA VAL A 11 -4.16 -16.84 2.76
C VAL A 11 -4.01 -15.32 2.79
N PRO A 12 -3.07 -14.78 3.59
CA PRO A 12 -2.90 -13.35 3.70
C PRO A 12 -2.28 -12.76 2.44
N ALA A 13 -2.75 -11.57 2.06
CA ALA A 13 -2.13 -10.76 1.02
C ALA A 13 -0.87 -10.10 1.57
N LEU A 14 0.31 -10.65 1.23
CA LEU A 14 1.59 -10.17 1.76
C LEU A 14 2.50 -9.64 0.64
N PRO A 15 3.23 -8.54 0.89
CA PRO A 15 4.30 -8.13 -0.01
C PRO A 15 5.48 -9.10 0.11
N THR A 16 6.34 -9.07 -0.90
CA THR A 16 7.68 -9.63 -0.79
C THR A 16 8.47 -8.86 0.27
N PHE A 17 8.79 -9.54 1.36
CA PHE A 17 9.50 -8.96 2.50
C PHE A 17 10.76 -8.18 2.11
N LYS A 18 11.57 -8.72 1.20
CA LYS A 18 12.82 -8.06 0.75
C LYS A 18 12.55 -6.73 0.07
N ILE A 19 11.53 -6.64 -0.79
CA ILE A 19 11.13 -5.39 -1.46
C ILE A 19 10.64 -4.38 -0.42
N GLN A 20 9.77 -4.80 0.49
CA GLN A 20 9.21 -3.90 1.51
C GLN A 20 10.31 -3.38 2.46
N LYS A 21 11.23 -4.25 2.90
CA LYS A 21 12.39 -3.89 3.72
C LYS A 21 13.28 -2.88 2.99
N PHE A 22 13.51 -3.10 1.71
CA PHE A 22 14.36 -2.24 0.91
C PHE A 22 13.79 -0.83 0.74
N ILE A 23 12.50 -0.73 0.41
CA ILE A 23 11.78 0.55 0.35
C ILE A 23 11.84 1.28 1.70
N SER A 24 11.59 0.55 2.80
CA SER A 24 11.66 1.09 4.16
C SER A 24 13.05 1.66 4.49
N GLN A 25 14.12 0.93 4.21
CA GLN A 25 15.49 1.40 4.42
C GLN A 25 15.78 2.67 3.63
N MET A 26 15.37 2.73 2.36
CA MET A 26 15.60 3.90 1.51
C MET A 26 14.88 5.16 2.02
N LEU A 27 13.66 5.00 2.52
CA LEU A 27 12.90 6.11 3.12
C LEU A 27 13.62 6.66 4.36
N VAL A 28 14.13 5.77 5.22
CA VAL A 28 14.94 6.16 6.40
C VAL A 28 16.22 6.87 5.99
N GLU A 29 16.96 6.35 5.01
CA GLU A 29 18.21 6.96 4.52
C GLU A 29 18.00 8.36 3.95
N LYS A 30 16.83 8.64 3.39
CA LYS A 30 16.43 9.97 2.92
C LYS A 30 15.81 10.85 4.01
N GLY A 31 15.69 10.37 5.25
CA GLY A 31 15.07 11.11 6.34
C GLY A 31 13.57 11.36 6.15
N LEU A 32 12.88 10.50 5.40
CA LEU A 32 11.45 10.60 5.14
C LEU A 32 10.66 9.82 6.18
N ASP A 33 9.70 10.48 6.81
CA ASP A 33 8.75 9.83 7.71
C ASP A 33 7.82 8.91 6.91
N TYR A 34 7.61 7.69 7.42
CA TYR A 34 6.69 6.73 6.84
C TYR A 34 5.98 5.93 7.93
N ARG A 35 4.89 5.26 7.54
CA ARG A 35 4.14 4.36 8.42
C ARG A 35 4.05 2.98 7.80
N THR A 36 4.05 1.96 8.65
CA THR A 36 3.81 0.57 8.27
C THR A 36 2.59 0.07 9.01
N GLY A 37 1.78 -0.74 8.35
CA GLY A 37 0.53 -1.22 8.92
C GLY A 37 -0.33 -1.96 7.90
N VAL A 38 -1.54 -2.31 8.33
CA VAL A 38 -2.53 -3.02 7.53
C VAL A 38 -3.23 -2.05 6.58
N ILE A 39 -3.38 -2.46 5.32
CA ILE A 39 -4.16 -1.72 4.32
C ILE A 39 -5.43 -2.52 4.03
N HIS A 40 -6.59 -1.89 4.21
CA HIS A 40 -7.86 -2.50 3.84
C HIS A 40 -8.13 -2.25 2.36
N THR A 41 -8.15 -3.31 1.55
CA THR A 41 -8.41 -3.21 0.10
C THR A 41 -9.85 -3.60 -0.22
N MET A 42 -10.59 -2.73 -0.88
CA MET A 42 -11.99 -2.96 -1.25
C MET A 42 -12.35 -2.46 -2.66
N ASP A 43 -13.54 -2.76 -3.13
CA ASP A 43 -14.05 -2.43 -4.46
C ASP A 43 -15.18 -1.40 -4.45
N TYR A 44 -15.51 -0.85 -3.27
CA TYR A 44 -16.60 0.09 -3.07
C TYR A 44 -16.10 1.45 -2.58
N ARG A 45 -16.42 2.53 -3.30
CA ARG A 45 -15.88 3.86 -3.04
C ARG A 45 -16.76 4.77 -2.16
N PHE A 46 -17.94 4.32 -1.73
CA PHE A 46 -18.89 5.15 -0.96
C PHE A 46 -19.11 4.59 0.45
N TRP A 47 -18.02 4.45 1.19
CA TRP A 47 -17.94 3.73 2.46
C TRP A 47 -17.97 4.66 3.68
N GLU A 48 -17.73 5.96 3.49
CA GLU A 48 -17.51 6.95 4.54
C GLU A 48 -18.74 7.19 5.42
N PHE A 49 -19.92 6.86 4.89
CA PHE A 49 -21.22 6.99 5.56
C PHE A 49 -21.64 5.73 6.33
N ASP A 50 -20.92 4.62 6.18
CA ASP A 50 -21.24 3.36 6.86
C ASP A 50 -20.51 3.29 8.22
N ASP A 51 -21.25 3.56 9.30
CA ASP A 51 -20.71 3.52 10.66
C ASP A 51 -20.26 2.12 11.09
N LYS A 52 -20.91 1.06 10.58
CA LYS A 52 -20.51 -0.32 10.89
C LYS A 52 -19.19 -0.65 10.22
N PHE A 53 -19.03 -0.26 8.96
CA PHE A 53 -17.78 -0.44 8.24
C PHE A 53 -16.64 0.36 8.88
N LYS A 54 -16.90 1.60 9.33
CA LYS A 54 -15.91 2.38 10.08
C LYS A 54 -15.49 1.67 11.37
N ALA A 55 -16.42 1.10 12.13
CA ALA A 55 -16.10 0.31 13.32
C ALA A 55 -15.21 -0.90 12.98
N GLN A 56 -15.53 -1.61 11.90
CA GLN A 56 -14.72 -2.73 11.42
C GLN A 56 -13.27 -2.30 11.10
N LEU A 57 -13.06 -1.16 10.42
CA LEU A 57 -11.71 -0.67 10.14
C LEU A 57 -10.89 -0.41 11.42
N TYR A 58 -11.54 0.05 12.49
CA TYR A 58 -10.88 0.23 13.79
C TYR A 58 -10.54 -1.10 14.48
N GLU A 59 -11.40 -2.12 14.34
CA GLU A 59 -11.15 -3.47 14.84
C GLU A 59 -9.98 -4.14 14.11
N GLU A 60 -9.92 -3.99 12.78
CA GLU A 60 -8.84 -4.48 11.93
C GLU A 60 -7.50 -3.75 12.16
N ARG A 61 -7.52 -2.61 12.87
CA ARG A 61 -6.36 -1.71 13.02
C ARG A 61 -5.83 -1.24 11.66
N SER A 62 -6.74 -1.02 10.71
CA SER A 62 -6.42 -0.58 9.36
C SER A 62 -5.79 0.81 9.39
N LEU A 63 -4.60 0.93 8.81
CA LEU A 63 -3.83 2.17 8.73
C LEU A 63 -4.34 3.05 7.58
N ALA A 64 -4.68 2.43 6.46
CA ALA A 64 -5.24 3.10 5.28
C ALA A 64 -6.18 2.15 4.53
N ILE A 65 -6.89 2.72 3.57
CA ILE A 65 -7.81 2.02 2.68
C ILE A 65 -7.41 2.31 1.24
N ASP A 66 -7.45 1.30 0.39
CA ASP A 66 -7.22 1.44 -1.04
C ASP A 66 -8.11 0.47 -1.83
N MET A 67 -7.89 0.35 -3.15
CA MET A 67 -8.71 -0.51 -4.02
C MET A 67 -7.91 -1.62 -4.72
N GLU A 68 -6.59 -1.71 -4.53
CA GLU A 68 -5.72 -2.57 -5.33
C GLU A 68 -4.71 -3.41 -4.53
N THR A 69 -4.17 -2.93 -3.41
CA THR A 69 -2.97 -3.48 -2.75
C THR A 69 -3.09 -4.98 -2.45
N ALA A 70 -4.16 -5.42 -1.79
CA ALA A 70 -4.34 -6.84 -1.47
C ALA A 70 -4.47 -7.71 -2.72
N THR A 71 -5.13 -7.21 -3.76
CA THR A 71 -5.26 -7.91 -5.04
C THR A 71 -3.90 -8.04 -5.72
N LEU A 72 -3.11 -6.96 -5.76
CA LEU A 72 -1.76 -6.96 -6.32
C LEU A 72 -0.84 -7.94 -5.60
N PHE A 73 -0.86 -7.97 -4.27
CA PHE A 73 -0.06 -8.91 -3.48
C PHE A 73 -0.44 -10.37 -3.74
N VAL A 74 -1.74 -10.68 -3.79
CA VAL A 74 -2.20 -12.03 -4.09
C VAL A 74 -1.86 -12.46 -5.52
N VAL A 75 -2.08 -11.59 -6.51
CA VAL A 75 -1.77 -11.90 -7.91
C VAL A 75 -0.26 -12.04 -8.11
N GLY A 76 0.54 -11.17 -7.48
CA GLY A 76 2.00 -11.28 -7.47
C GLY A 76 2.47 -12.60 -6.84
N PHE A 77 1.88 -13.01 -5.72
CA PHE A 77 2.15 -14.30 -5.08
C PHE A 77 1.84 -15.48 -6.02
N VAL A 78 0.64 -15.53 -6.59
CA VAL A 78 0.20 -16.61 -7.50
C VAL A 78 1.06 -16.64 -8.77
N SER A 79 1.45 -15.47 -9.28
CA SER A 79 2.26 -15.34 -10.50
C SER A 79 3.76 -15.48 -10.23
N LYS A 80 4.18 -15.69 -8.98
CA LYS A 80 5.58 -15.76 -8.54
C LYS A 80 6.39 -14.50 -8.88
N VAL A 81 5.72 -13.35 -8.93
CA VAL A 81 6.32 -12.04 -9.17
C VAL A 81 6.55 -11.35 -7.83
N PRO A 82 7.82 -11.00 -7.49
CA PRO A 82 8.11 -10.21 -6.31
C PRO A 82 7.40 -8.85 -6.38
N ILE A 83 6.68 -8.48 -5.32
CA ILE A 83 5.89 -7.25 -5.28
C ILE A 83 5.97 -6.56 -3.92
N GLY A 84 5.87 -5.23 -3.90
CA GLY A 84 5.76 -4.42 -2.69
C GLY A 84 4.88 -3.20 -2.96
N ALA A 85 4.59 -2.41 -1.92
CA ALA A 85 3.78 -1.21 -2.07
C ALA A 85 4.34 -0.06 -1.23
N LEU A 86 4.35 1.13 -1.84
CA LEU A 86 4.52 2.42 -1.19
C LEU A 86 3.31 3.26 -1.56
N LEU A 87 2.50 3.63 -0.58
CA LEU A 87 1.26 4.39 -0.78
C LEU A 87 1.44 5.82 -0.28
N LEU A 88 0.89 6.79 -1.01
CA LEU A 88 0.81 8.18 -0.59
C LEU A 88 -0.59 8.48 -0.07
N VAL A 89 -0.66 9.01 1.15
CA VAL A 89 -1.94 9.39 1.77
C VAL A 89 -2.46 10.66 1.09
N SER A 90 -3.54 10.54 0.31
CA SER A 90 -4.17 11.67 -0.38
C SER A 90 -5.11 12.49 0.51
N ASP A 91 -5.79 11.82 1.44
CA ASP A 91 -6.87 12.36 2.24
C ASP A 91 -7.08 11.57 3.54
N LEU A 92 -7.84 12.15 4.47
CA LEU A 92 -8.05 11.61 5.82
C LEU A 92 -9.55 11.63 6.18
N PRO A 93 -10.36 10.76 5.55
CA PRO A 93 -11.83 10.79 5.65
C PRO A 93 -12.37 10.63 7.08
N LEU A 94 -11.66 9.91 7.95
CA LEU A 94 -12.06 9.70 9.35
C LEU A 94 -11.62 10.80 10.32
N LYS A 95 -10.81 11.78 9.87
CA LYS A 95 -10.42 12.91 10.72
C LYS A 95 -11.65 13.81 10.94
N ARG A 96 -11.89 14.28 12.16
CA ARG A 96 -12.99 15.22 12.45
C ARG A 96 -12.81 16.50 11.61
N GLY A 97 -13.77 16.82 10.75
CA GLY A 97 -13.64 17.88 9.72
C GLY A 97 -12.79 17.51 8.49
N GLY A 98 -12.52 16.21 8.29
CA GLY A 98 -11.51 15.64 7.38
C GLY A 98 -11.99 15.26 5.99
N ILE A 99 -13.27 15.47 5.65
CA ILE A 99 -13.69 15.52 4.24
C ILE A 99 -13.11 16.82 3.66
N LYS A 100 -11.85 16.78 3.24
CA LYS A 100 -11.20 17.94 2.65
C LYS A 100 -11.87 18.26 1.33
N THR A 101 -12.02 19.56 1.06
CA THR A 101 -12.40 20.05 -0.27
C THR A 101 -11.38 19.55 -1.31
N LYS A 102 -11.82 19.31 -2.55
CA LYS A 102 -10.97 18.85 -3.66
C LYS A 102 -9.60 19.57 -3.73
N LYS A 103 -9.57 20.86 -3.37
CA LYS A 103 -8.37 21.72 -3.34
C LYS A 103 -7.21 21.17 -2.50
N THR A 104 -7.47 20.58 -1.33
CA THR A 104 -6.36 20.13 -0.46
C THR A 104 -5.83 18.75 -0.83
N ALA A 105 -6.66 17.88 -1.43
CA ALA A 105 -6.15 16.66 -2.03
C ALA A 105 -5.20 17.03 -3.20
N THR A 106 -5.60 17.97 -4.05
CA THR A 106 -4.78 18.44 -5.17
C THR A 106 -3.44 19.03 -4.72
N SER A 107 -3.38 19.74 -3.58
CA SER A 107 -2.10 20.27 -3.09
C SER A 107 -1.14 19.17 -2.62
N VAL A 108 -1.65 18.16 -1.89
CA VAL A 108 -0.84 17.00 -1.47
C VAL A 108 -0.32 16.24 -2.68
N PHE A 109 -1.16 15.96 -3.67
CA PHE A 109 -0.71 15.35 -4.91
C PHE A 109 0.38 16.20 -5.59
N LYS A 110 0.16 17.50 -5.75
CA LYS A 110 1.15 18.37 -6.40
C LYS A 110 2.50 18.39 -5.67
N GLU A 111 2.49 18.34 -4.34
CA GLU A 111 3.68 18.46 -3.51
C GLU A 111 4.46 17.14 -3.40
N TYR A 112 3.77 16.00 -3.31
CA TYR A 112 4.40 14.72 -2.98
C TYR A 112 4.44 13.70 -4.13
N THR A 113 3.75 13.93 -5.26
CA THR A 113 3.72 12.97 -6.38
C THR A 113 5.10 12.76 -6.98
N ASP A 114 5.85 13.84 -7.26
CA ASP A 114 7.18 13.73 -7.86
C ASP A 114 8.14 12.98 -6.94
N LEU A 115 8.11 13.31 -5.64
CA LEU A 115 8.89 12.60 -4.63
C LEU A 115 8.50 11.12 -4.56
N HIS A 116 7.20 10.80 -4.54
CA HIS A 116 6.71 9.42 -4.48
C HIS A 116 7.15 8.61 -5.71
N LEU A 117 7.05 9.19 -6.91
CA LEU A 117 7.52 8.57 -8.14
C LEU A 117 9.05 8.38 -8.13
N GLU A 118 9.81 9.40 -7.72
CA GLU A 118 11.27 9.30 -7.57
C GLU A 118 11.65 8.15 -6.63
N MET A 119 10.98 8.06 -5.47
CA MET A 119 11.20 6.99 -4.50
C MET A 119 10.89 5.61 -5.08
N GLY A 120 9.80 5.48 -5.85
CA GLY A 120 9.43 4.23 -6.52
C GLY A 120 10.46 3.81 -7.58
N ILE A 121 10.88 4.74 -8.43
CA ILE A 121 11.89 4.50 -9.46
C ILE A 121 13.22 4.11 -8.81
N LYS A 122 13.67 4.87 -7.81
CA LYS A 122 14.91 4.60 -7.09
C LYS A 122 14.87 3.25 -6.40
N ALA A 123 13.75 2.88 -5.77
CA ALA A 123 13.56 1.56 -5.17
C ALA A 123 13.75 0.44 -6.18
N MET A 124 13.13 0.55 -7.36
CA MET A 124 13.25 -0.45 -8.41
C MET A 124 14.67 -0.55 -8.97
N SER A 125 15.33 0.58 -9.22
CA SER A 125 16.71 0.62 -9.72
C SER A 125 17.68 -0.01 -8.73
N GLU A 126 17.62 0.36 -7.45
CA GLU A 126 18.56 -0.22 -6.48
C GLU A 126 18.24 -1.68 -6.15
N ILE A 127 16.98 -2.12 -6.24
CA ILE A 127 16.64 -3.56 -6.15
C ILE A 127 17.27 -4.31 -7.32
N ALA A 128 17.33 -3.74 -8.52
CA ALA A 128 17.99 -4.37 -9.67
C ALA A 128 19.51 -4.48 -9.47
N ASP A 129 20.15 -3.44 -8.92
CA ASP A 129 21.60 -3.38 -8.74
C ASP A 129 22.10 -4.18 -7.52
N ARG A 130 21.39 -4.09 -6.39
CA ARG A 130 21.77 -4.67 -5.09
C ARG A 130 21.02 -5.95 -4.76
N GLY A 131 20.03 -6.31 -5.57
CA GLY A 131 19.19 -7.47 -5.34
C GLY A 131 19.98 -8.77 -5.48
N GLU A 132 20.57 -9.25 -4.39
CA GLU A 132 21.00 -10.66 -4.34
C GLU A 132 19.85 -11.55 -4.83
N HIS A 133 20.17 -12.63 -5.55
CA HIS A 133 19.20 -13.60 -6.04
C HIS A 133 18.12 -13.87 -5.01
N ILE A 134 16.94 -13.30 -5.23
CA ILE A 134 15.84 -13.50 -4.31
C ILE A 134 15.32 -14.91 -4.56
N ARG A 135 15.67 -15.85 -3.68
CA ARG A 135 15.11 -17.21 -3.72
C ARG A 135 13.63 -17.10 -3.42
N HIS A 136 12.82 -17.06 -4.47
CA HIS A 136 11.37 -17.11 -4.38
C HIS A 136 10.84 -18.51 -4.70
N TYR A 137 9.66 -18.77 -4.10
CA TYR A 137 8.69 -19.84 -4.37
C TYR A 137 9.19 -21.04 -5.17
N ARG A 138 9.40 -22.18 -4.48
CA ARG A 138 9.85 -23.46 -5.08
C ARG A 138 8.72 -24.43 -5.43
N TRP A 139 7.47 -24.03 -5.25
CA TRP A 139 6.28 -24.87 -5.47
C TRP A 139 5.63 -24.59 -6.82
#